data_AF-A0A9W7CN42-F1
#
_entry.id   AF-A0A9W7CN42-F1
#
_cell.length_a   1.000
_cell.length_b   1.000
_cell.length_c   1.000
_cell.angle_alpha   90.00
_cell.angle_beta   90.00
_cell.angle_gamma   90.00
#
_symmetry.space_group_name_H-M   'P 1'
#
loop_
_entity.id
_entity.type
_entity.pdbx_description
1 polymer ?
#
loop_
_entity_poly.entity_id
_entity_poly.type
_entity_poly.pdbx_seq_one_letter_code
_entity_poly.pdbx_strand_id
1 'polypeptide(L)'
;MKTTNLVVAAATALAFISTPSPVAAETCPTMTLVFKFLWLLSDAKACADDTGYTIYPLNDKPTDEQMAAICANPTCTGVLQDAIDNDLPDCTVDFKASKLNVRTELTDYATRCGVYESRK
;
A
#
# COMPACT_ATOMS: atom_id res chain seq x y z
N MET A 1 -71.65 25.03 -8.18
CA MET A 1 -70.60 24.93 -7.13
C MET A 1 -69.33 24.43 -7.82
N LYS A 2 -68.22 25.12 -7.61
CA LYS A 2 -67.01 25.14 -8.47
C LYS A 2 -65.97 24.17 -7.90
N THR A 3 -65.56 23.17 -8.68
CA THR A 3 -64.54 22.17 -8.30
C THR A 3 -63.15 22.73 -8.57
N THR A 4 -62.35 22.83 -7.51
CA THR A 4 -61.00 23.41 -7.51
C THR A 4 -59.96 22.36 -7.93
N ASN A 5 -59.11 22.73 -8.89
CA ASN A 5 -57.96 21.95 -9.32
C ASN A 5 -56.83 22.02 -8.29
N LEU A 6 -56.25 20.87 -7.93
CA LEU A 6 -55.03 20.75 -7.14
C LEU A 6 -53.83 20.71 -8.08
N VAL A 7 -52.98 21.75 -8.02
CA VAL A 7 -51.71 21.81 -8.73
C VAL A 7 -50.62 21.28 -7.80
N VAL A 8 -50.00 20.14 -8.16
CA VAL A 8 -48.85 19.59 -7.43
C VAL A 8 -47.59 20.25 -7.97
N ALA A 9 -46.94 21.07 -7.16
CA ALA A 9 -45.63 21.64 -7.46
C ALA A 9 -44.54 20.58 -7.20
N ALA A 10 -43.84 20.17 -8.25
CA ALA A 10 -42.66 19.30 -8.13
C ALA A 10 -41.45 20.12 -7.70
N ALA A 11 -40.97 19.91 -6.48
CA ALA A 11 -39.71 20.47 -6.00
C ALA A 11 -38.54 19.58 -6.47
N THR A 12 -37.76 20.07 -7.45
CA THR A 12 -36.50 19.46 -7.87
C THR A 12 -35.41 19.77 -6.84
N ALA A 13 -35.11 18.80 -5.97
CA ALA A 13 -33.94 18.86 -5.10
C ALA A 13 -32.68 18.61 -5.95
N LEU A 14 -31.86 19.65 -6.13
CA LEU A 14 -30.51 19.55 -6.70
C LEU A 14 -29.59 18.92 -5.65
N ALA A 15 -29.24 17.64 -5.83
CA ALA A 15 -28.21 17.00 -5.04
C ALA A 15 -26.84 17.57 -5.45
N PHE A 16 -26.20 18.30 -4.53
CA PHE A 16 -24.80 18.71 -4.68
C PHE A 16 -23.91 17.46 -4.56
N ILE A 17 -23.41 16.96 -5.69
CA ILE A 17 -22.39 15.92 -5.70
C ILE A 17 -21.07 16.61 -5.38
N SER A 18 -20.66 16.58 -4.11
CA SER A 18 -19.30 16.97 -3.71
C SER A 18 -18.33 15.94 -4.27
N THR A 19 -17.58 16.29 -5.32
CA THR A 19 -16.48 15.47 -5.80
C THR A 19 -15.37 15.45 -4.74
N PRO A 20 -14.88 14.28 -4.30
CA PRO A 20 -13.72 14.24 -3.43
C PRO A 20 -12.53 14.85 -4.19
N SER A 21 -11.92 15.87 -3.58
CA SER A 21 -10.69 16.46 -4.12
C SER A 21 -9.55 15.44 -3.94
N PRO A 22 -8.64 15.30 -4.92
CA PRO A 22 -7.50 14.41 -4.78
C PRO A 22 -6.62 14.93 -3.64
N VAL A 23 -6.58 14.19 -2.54
CA VAL A 23 -5.60 14.42 -1.47
C VAL A 23 -4.25 14.01 -2.05
N ALA A 24 -3.31 14.95 -2.15
CA ALA A 24 -1.94 14.61 -2.52
C ALA A 24 -1.40 13.62 -1.48
N ALA A 25 -0.87 12.48 -1.92
CA ALA A 25 -0.27 11.52 -1.01
C ALA A 25 0.85 12.22 -0.22
N GLU A 26 0.79 12.14 1.11
CA GLU A 26 1.84 12.70 1.95
C GLU A 26 3.18 12.04 1.56
N THR A 27 4.25 12.83 1.50
CA THR A 27 5.58 12.30 1.20
C THR A 27 6.25 11.90 2.51
N CYS A 28 6.68 10.65 2.63
CA CYS A 28 7.42 10.18 3.79
C CYS A 28 8.78 10.87 3.88
N PRO A 29 9.23 11.32 5.07
CA PRO A 29 10.65 11.53 5.28
C PRO A 29 11.38 10.20 5.11
N THR A 30 12.34 10.12 4.18
CA THR A 30 13.08 8.89 3.88
C THR A 30 13.69 8.25 5.12
N MET A 31 14.14 9.08 6.08
CA MET A 31 14.71 8.63 7.35
C MET A 31 13.72 7.84 8.20
N THR A 32 12.42 8.16 8.16
CA THR A 32 11.39 7.43 8.91
C THR A 32 11.31 5.98 8.47
N LEU A 33 11.39 5.72 7.16
CA LEU A 33 11.45 4.34 6.65
C LEU A 33 12.73 3.64 7.09
N VAL A 34 13.90 4.30 7.00
CA VAL A 34 15.18 3.71 7.42
C VAL A 34 15.11 3.23 8.87
N PHE A 35 14.56 4.03 9.79
CA PHE A 35 14.41 3.62 11.18
C PHE A 35 13.45 2.45 11.38
N LYS A 36 12.36 2.37 10.59
CA LYS A 36 11.41 1.24 10.64
C LYS A 36 12.01 -0.06 10.12
N PHE A 37 12.92 0.01 9.15
CA PHE A 37 13.60 -1.16 8.58
C PHE A 37 14.88 -1.57 9.29
N LEU A 38 15.42 -0.74 10.20
CA LEU A 38 16.75 -0.95 10.79
C LEU A 38 16.94 -2.34 11.39
N TRP A 39 15.93 -2.86 12.08
CA TRP A 39 15.99 -4.18 12.70
C TRP A 39 15.77 -5.33 11.70
N LEU A 40 15.11 -5.05 10.56
CA LEU A 40 14.88 -6.00 9.47
C LEU A 40 16.07 -6.13 8.51
N LEU A 41 17.08 -5.26 8.61
CA LEU A 41 18.16 -5.19 7.64
C LEU A 41 18.92 -6.51 7.46
N SER A 42 19.13 -7.26 8.54
CA SER A 42 19.83 -8.56 8.47
C SER A 42 19.03 -9.57 7.65
N ASP A 43 17.75 -9.74 7.97
CA ASP A 43 16.89 -10.72 7.31
C ASP A 43 16.53 -10.28 5.89
N ALA A 44 16.34 -8.97 5.66
CA ALA A 44 16.16 -8.42 4.33
C ALA A 44 17.38 -8.65 3.43
N LYS A 45 18.60 -8.57 4.00
CA LYS A 45 19.82 -8.92 3.28
C LYS A 45 19.90 -10.42 3.00
N ALA A 46 19.63 -11.27 3.98
CA ALA A 46 19.62 -12.71 3.77
C ALA A 46 18.60 -13.13 2.69
N CYS A 47 17.39 -12.56 2.72
CA CYS A 47 16.40 -12.72 1.66
C CYS A 47 16.94 -12.31 0.28
N ALA A 48 17.64 -11.17 0.20
CA ALA A 48 18.23 -10.71 -1.05
C ALA A 48 19.34 -11.62 -1.57
N ASP A 49 20.18 -12.15 -0.68
CA ASP A 49 21.24 -13.10 -1.03
C ASP A 49 20.67 -14.42 -1.55
N ASP A 50 19.54 -14.88 -0.98
CA ASP A 50 18.90 -16.14 -1.36
C ASP A 50 18.05 -16.05 -2.65
N THR A 51 17.44 -14.89 -2.91
CA THR A 51 16.45 -14.73 -4.00
C THR A 51 16.91 -13.83 -5.14
N GLY A 52 18.00 -13.10 -4.94
CA GLY A 52 18.48 -12.07 -5.86
C GLY A 52 17.60 -10.82 -5.90
N TYR A 53 16.66 -10.64 -4.97
CA TYR A 53 15.79 -9.47 -4.89
C TYR A 53 15.95 -8.70 -3.59
N THR A 54 16.19 -7.39 -3.68
CA THR A 54 16.33 -6.50 -2.52
C THR A 54 14.97 -5.95 -2.09
N ILE A 55 14.39 -6.50 -1.02
CA ILE A 55 13.16 -5.98 -0.38
C ILE A 55 13.41 -4.62 0.28
N TYR A 56 14.63 -4.33 0.75
CA TYR A 56 14.99 -3.02 1.28
C TYR A 56 16.49 -2.69 1.12
N PRO A 57 16.85 -1.48 0.65
CA PRO A 57 15.97 -0.48 0.04
C PRO A 57 15.45 -0.95 -1.32
N LEU A 58 14.16 -0.72 -1.62
CA LEU A 58 13.60 -1.08 -2.92
C LEU A 58 14.25 -0.23 -4.01
N ASN A 59 14.79 -0.88 -5.02
CA ASN A 59 15.30 -0.23 -6.24
C ASN A 59 14.41 -0.51 -7.45
N ASP A 60 13.71 -1.64 -7.46
CA ASP A 60 12.87 -2.10 -8.56
C ASP A 60 11.74 -3.00 -8.04
N LYS A 61 10.75 -3.26 -8.89
CA LYS A 61 9.78 -4.34 -8.64
C LYS A 61 10.42 -5.69 -8.98
N PRO A 62 10.11 -6.76 -8.23
CA PRO A 62 10.60 -8.10 -8.52
C PRO A 62 9.99 -8.63 -9.81
N THR A 63 10.74 -9.45 -10.53
CA THR A 63 10.17 -10.29 -11.60
C THR A 63 9.25 -11.36 -11.02
N ASP A 64 8.45 -12.02 -11.85
CA ASP A 64 7.60 -13.12 -11.37
C ASP A 64 8.41 -14.30 -10.82
N GLU A 65 9.58 -14.58 -11.38
CA GLU A 65 10.50 -15.60 -10.88
C GLU A 65 11.08 -15.22 -9.51
N GLN A 66 11.52 -13.97 -9.36
CA GLN A 66 11.99 -13.46 -8.06
C GLN A 66 10.87 -13.47 -7.03
N MET A 67 9.64 -13.11 -7.40
CA MET A 67 8.50 -13.18 -6.48
C MET A 67 8.18 -14.62 -6.07
N ALA A 68 8.25 -15.59 -6.98
CA ALA A 68 8.09 -16.99 -6.62
C ALA A 68 9.18 -17.45 -5.64
N ALA A 69 10.43 -17.03 -5.84
CA ALA A 69 11.54 -17.31 -4.92
C ALA A 69 11.35 -16.66 -3.54
N ILE A 70 10.90 -15.40 -3.49
CA ILE A 70 10.55 -14.68 -2.26
C ILE A 70 9.48 -15.44 -1.48
N CYS A 71 8.39 -15.83 -2.14
CA CYS A 71 7.28 -16.54 -1.48
C CYS A 71 7.65 -17.95 -1.00
N ALA A 72 8.64 -18.58 -1.63
CA ALA A 72 9.14 -19.89 -1.23
C ALA A 72 10.21 -19.83 -0.12
N ASN A 73 10.77 -18.65 0.17
CA ASN A 73 11.85 -18.48 1.14
C ASN A 73 11.30 -17.98 2.49
N PRO A 74 11.47 -18.75 3.60
CA PRO A 74 10.92 -18.39 4.91
C PRO A 74 11.53 -17.12 5.52
N THR A 75 12.80 -16.83 5.21
CA THR A 75 13.44 -15.58 5.62
C THR A 75 12.76 -14.40 4.95
N CYS A 76 12.48 -14.51 3.65
CA CYS A 76 11.78 -13.46 2.90
C CYS A 76 10.34 -13.25 3.37
N THR A 77 9.59 -14.34 3.60
CA THR A 77 8.21 -14.21 4.09
C THR A 77 8.16 -13.68 5.52
N GLY A 78 9.14 -14.02 6.37
CA GLY A 78 9.35 -13.39 7.67
C GLY A 78 9.55 -11.88 7.57
N VAL A 79 10.45 -11.43 6.67
CA VAL A 79 10.67 -9.99 6.42
C VAL A 79 9.38 -9.28 6.00
N LEU A 80 8.58 -9.89 5.12
CA LEU A 80 7.30 -9.31 4.67
C LEU A 80 6.32 -9.16 5.83
N GLN A 81 6.18 -10.20 6.66
CA GLN A 81 5.29 -10.20 7.82
C GLN A 81 5.73 -9.15 8.86
N ASP A 82 7.01 -9.13 9.19
CA ASP A 82 7.58 -8.18 10.13
C ASP A 82 7.46 -6.72 9.64
N ALA A 83 7.62 -6.49 8.34
CA ALA A 83 7.43 -5.17 7.74
C ALA A 83 5.97 -4.69 7.90
N ILE A 84 4.99 -5.58 7.76
CA ILE A 84 3.58 -5.26 8.00
C ILE A 84 3.32 -4.97 9.49
N ASP A 85 3.89 -5.78 10.38
CA ASP A 85 3.67 -5.67 11.82
C ASP A 85 4.27 -4.39 12.41
N ASN A 86 5.33 -3.87 11.78
CA ASN A 86 6.01 -2.61 12.14
C ASN A 86 5.21 -1.32 11.96
N ASP A 87 4.02 -1.36 11.37
CA ASP A 87 3.24 -0.17 11.05
C ASP A 87 4.08 0.84 10.23
N LEU A 88 4.62 0.38 9.09
CA LEU A 88 5.31 1.23 8.12
C LEU A 88 4.43 2.41 7.74
N PRO A 89 4.88 3.66 7.63
CA PRO A 89 3.97 4.78 7.42
C PRO A 89 3.20 4.69 6.08
N ASP A 90 1.93 5.12 6.08
CA ASP A 90 1.07 5.17 4.89
C ASP A 90 1.32 6.47 4.10
N CYS A 91 2.48 6.54 3.46
CA CYS A 91 2.90 7.71 2.69
C CYS A 91 3.78 7.27 1.52
N THR A 92 4.06 8.22 0.61
CA THR A 92 4.85 7.95 -0.59
C THR A 92 6.30 8.40 -0.47
N VAL A 93 7.22 7.66 -1.08
CA VAL A 93 8.60 8.10 -1.33
C VAL A 93 8.82 8.33 -2.81
N ASP A 94 9.82 9.14 -3.16
CA ASP A 94 10.32 9.20 -4.53
C ASP A 94 10.93 7.85 -4.91
N PHE A 95 10.45 7.29 -6.02
CA PHE A 95 10.87 6.00 -6.54
C PHE A 95 11.06 6.10 -8.04
N LYS A 96 12.30 6.30 -8.48
CA LYS A 96 12.65 6.61 -9.87
C LYS A 96 11.84 7.81 -10.39
N ALA A 97 11.05 7.61 -11.44
CA ALA A 97 10.19 8.64 -12.05
C ALA A 97 8.76 8.64 -11.48
N SER A 98 8.48 7.86 -10.43
CA SER A 98 7.17 7.73 -9.81
C SER A 98 7.23 7.88 -8.29
N LYS A 99 6.06 7.74 -7.66
CA LYS A 99 5.89 7.69 -6.20
C LYS A 99 5.58 6.25 -5.79
N LEU A 100 6.19 5.79 -4.71
CA LEU A 100 5.95 4.46 -4.15
C LEU A 100 5.47 4.57 -2.71
N ASN A 101 4.37 3.90 -2.39
CA ASN A 101 4.00 3.64 -1.00
C ASN A 101 4.55 2.28 -0.59
N VAL A 102 5.56 2.27 0.28
CA VAL A 102 6.25 1.03 0.67
C VAL A 102 5.36 0.13 1.54
N ARG A 103 4.47 0.71 2.36
CA ARG A 103 3.46 -0.08 3.11
C ARG A 103 2.59 -0.86 2.13
N THR A 104 2.02 -0.18 1.13
CA THR A 104 1.18 -0.81 0.11
C THR A 104 1.95 -1.88 -0.66
N GLU A 105 3.15 -1.55 -1.13
CA GLU A 105 3.95 -2.47 -1.94
C GLU A 105 4.30 -3.76 -1.19
N LEU A 106 4.73 -3.67 0.07
CA LEU A 106 5.07 -4.87 0.85
C LEU A 106 3.83 -5.64 1.30
N THR A 107 2.70 -4.96 1.51
CA THR A 107 1.40 -5.62 1.74
C THR A 107 0.98 -6.42 0.52
N ASP A 108 1.18 -5.88 -0.68
CA ASP A 108 0.89 -6.59 -1.93
C ASP A 108 1.78 -7.83 -2.08
N TYR A 109 3.08 -7.74 -1.74
CA TYR A 109 3.99 -8.90 -1.78
C TYR A 109 3.57 -9.96 -0.76
N ALA A 110 3.29 -9.56 0.48
CA ALA A 110 2.82 -10.47 1.52
C ALA A 110 1.49 -11.15 1.14
N THR A 111 0.57 -10.42 0.52
CA THR A 111 -0.70 -10.95 0.03
C THR A 111 -0.46 -11.98 -1.07
N ARG A 112 0.41 -11.68 -2.05
CA ARG A 112 0.81 -12.62 -3.11
C ARG A 112 1.44 -13.89 -2.55
N CYS A 113 2.22 -13.78 -1.48
CA CYS A 113 2.85 -14.92 -0.81
C CYS A 113 1.93 -15.64 0.20
N GLY A 114 0.72 -15.15 0.43
CA GLY A 114 -0.23 -15.76 1.39
C GLY A 114 0.17 -15.61 2.86
N VAL A 115 1.01 -14.62 3.18
CA VAL A 115 1.49 -14.34 4.56
C VAL A 115 0.92 -13.04 5.14
N TYR A 116 0.00 -12.40 4.42
CA TYR A 116 -0.78 -11.29 4.95
C TYR A 116 -2.04 -11.79 5.65
N GLU A 117 -2.04 -11.77 6.99
CA GLU A 117 -3.26 -11.82 7.78
C GLU A 117 -3.79 -10.38 7.87
N SER A 118 -4.95 -10.10 7.28
CA SER A 118 -5.57 -8.78 7.36
C SER A 118 -5.74 -8.39 8.83
N ARG A 119 -5.08 -7.29 9.24
CA ARG A 119 -5.11 -6.74 10.61
C ARG A 119 -6.58 -6.67 11.06
N LYS A 120 -7.00 -7.56 11.96
CA LYS A 120 -8.30 -7.54 12.63
C LYS A 120 -8.31 -6.51 13.75
#